data_AF-A0A954LF96-F1
#
_entry.id   AF-A0A954LF96-F1
#
_cell.length_a   1.000
_cell.length_b   1.000
_cell.length_c   1.000
_cell.angle_alpha   90.00
_cell.angle_beta   90.00
_cell.angle_gamma   90.00
#
_symmetry.space_group_name_H-M   'P 1'
#
loop_
_entity.id
_entity.type
_entity.pdbx_description
1 polymer ?
#
loop_
_entity_poly.entity_id
_entity_poly.type
_entity_poly.pdbx_seq_one_letter_code
_entity_poly.pdbx_strand_id
1 'polypeptide(L)'
;DMSVCGVSAAIATAAACKAKKEELSVAVGLSMAFTAVMMVVMPMAIRAIGMDPIVAGAWVGGTIDATGAVAAAGNALGKDAETVAVTVKMIQNILIGVISFCVAAYWVRFQERSTDGSSVGIGEIWRRFPKFVLGFMAASLVFTAVVSSGTQGEGIVEAIVGGSTKTVRTWLFCLAFISIGLESDFRSLATHFRGGKPLVLYVAGQTLNLLLTLFMAWLMFTQVFPNASDVLKK
;
A
#
# COMPACT_ATOMS: atom_id res chain seq x y z
N ASP A 1 11.30 0.77 -1.17
CA ASP A 1 10.24 0.44 -0.20
C ASP A 1 8.88 0.86 -0.73
N MET A 2 7.90 -0.03 -0.58
CA MET A 2 6.48 0.35 -0.44
C MET A 2 5.70 0.78 -1.68
N SER A 3 5.86 0.02 -2.76
CA SER A 3 4.81 -0.04 -3.78
C SER A 3 3.71 -1.04 -3.35
N VAL A 4 4.05 -2.20 -2.76
CA VAL A 4 3.10 -3.21 -2.23
C VAL A 4 2.82 -3.02 -0.74
N CYS A 5 1.65 -3.46 -0.26
CA CYS A 5 1.45 -3.79 1.16
C CYS A 5 2.67 -4.62 1.64
N GLY A 6 3.45 -4.07 2.58
CA GLY A 6 4.90 -4.32 2.70
C GLY A 6 5.34 -5.80 2.73
N VAL A 7 4.43 -6.70 3.08
CA VAL A 7 4.59 -8.16 3.09
C VAL A 7 4.94 -8.74 1.71
N SER A 8 4.22 -8.41 0.62
CA SER A 8 4.51 -9.07 -0.67
C SER A 8 5.75 -8.51 -1.36
N ALA A 9 6.08 -7.23 -1.14
CA ALA A 9 7.35 -6.65 -1.56
C ALA A 9 8.52 -7.33 -0.82
N ALA A 10 8.41 -7.50 0.50
CA ALA A 10 9.42 -8.21 1.28
C ALA A 10 9.62 -9.65 0.79
N ILE A 11 8.54 -10.39 0.50
CA ILE A 11 8.61 -11.76 -0.03
C ILE A 11 9.33 -11.80 -1.39
N ALA A 12 9.01 -10.88 -2.30
CA ALA A 12 9.62 -10.82 -3.63
C ALA A 12 11.13 -10.50 -3.55
N THR A 13 11.51 -9.52 -2.72
CA THR A 13 12.92 -9.16 -2.50
C THR A 13 13.70 -10.27 -1.80
N ALA A 14 13.11 -10.92 -0.79
CA ALA A 14 13.73 -12.05 -0.11
C ALA A 14 14.00 -13.23 -1.06
N ALA A 15 13.05 -13.52 -1.97
CA ALA A 15 13.24 -14.54 -3.00
C ALA A 15 14.38 -14.19 -3.98
N ALA A 16 14.51 -12.92 -4.37
CA ALA A 16 15.58 -12.45 -5.25
C ALA A 16 16.97 -12.47 -4.58
N CYS A 17 17.04 -12.12 -3.29
CA CYS A 17 18.30 -12.07 -2.53
C CYS A 17 18.68 -13.40 -1.87
N LYS A 18 17.89 -14.48 -2.06
CA LYS A 18 18.04 -15.76 -1.35
C LYS A 18 18.11 -15.57 0.18
N ALA A 19 17.31 -14.65 0.71
CA ALA A 19 17.26 -14.37 2.14
C ALA A 19 16.66 -15.57 2.90
N LYS A 20 17.08 -15.74 4.15
CA LYS A 20 16.54 -16.82 4.98
C LYS A 20 15.08 -16.54 5.33
N LYS A 21 14.28 -17.59 5.54
CA LYS A 21 12.88 -17.44 5.95
C LYS A 21 12.74 -16.67 7.27
N GLU A 22 13.70 -16.84 8.18
CA GLU A 22 13.73 -16.06 9.43
C GLU A 22 13.92 -14.56 9.15
N GLU A 23 14.86 -14.18 8.27
CA GLU A 23 15.12 -12.77 7.93
C GLU A 23 13.92 -12.10 7.25
N LEU A 24 13.23 -12.84 6.38
CA LEU A 24 11.99 -12.38 5.76
C LEU A 24 10.89 -12.15 6.81
N SER A 25 10.68 -13.11 7.72
CA SER A 25 9.68 -13.00 8.78
C SER A 25 9.94 -11.79 9.69
N VAL A 26 11.21 -11.53 10.00
CA VAL A 26 11.64 -10.41 10.83
C VAL A 26 11.45 -9.07 10.12
N ALA A 27 11.79 -8.98 8.83
CA ALA A 27 11.58 -7.78 8.03
C ALA A 27 10.09 -7.44 7.90
N VAL A 28 9.26 -8.46 7.66
CA VAL A 28 7.79 -8.32 7.61
C VAL A 28 7.25 -7.89 8.97
N GLY A 29 7.64 -8.54 10.06
CA GLY A 29 7.19 -8.22 11.41
C GLY A 29 7.58 -6.80 11.84
N LEU A 30 8.82 -6.37 11.55
CA LEU A 30 9.28 -5.02 11.85
C LEU A 30 8.48 -3.97 11.06
N SER A 31 8.23 -4.24 9.78
CA SER A 31 7.43 -3.35 8.92
C SER A 31 5.98 -3.22 9.38
N MET A 32 5.35 -4.33 9.77
CA MET A 32 3.98 -4.33 10.30
C MET A 32 3.89 -3.61 11.66
N ALA A 33 4.87 -3.80 12.55
CA ALA A 33 4.92 -3.09 13.82
C ALA A 33 5.04 -1.57 13.62
N PHE A 34 5.91 -1.13 12.71
CA PHE A 34 6.03 0.29 12.36
C PHE A 34 4.76 0.84 11.71
N THR A 35 4.11 0.07 10.83
CA THR A 35 2.82 0.41 10.22
C THR A 35 1.74 0.64 11.29
N ALA A 36 1.67 -0.24 12.30
CA ALA A 36 0.72 -0.10 13.40
C ALA A 36 0.98 1.17 14.24
N VAL A 37 2.26 1.46 14.52
CA VAL A 37 2.64 2.71 15.21
C VAL A 37 2.29 3.93 14.37
N MET A 38 2.65 3.96 13.08
CA MET A 38 2.36 5.09 12.20
C MET A 38 0.86 5.31 12.01
N MET A 39 0.05 4.24 11.95
CA MET A 39 -1.42 4.35 11.87
C MET A 39 -2.01 5.21 12.99
N VAL A 40 -1.42 5.16 14.18
CA VAL A 40 -1.88 5.91 15.36
C VAL A 40 -1.15 7.25 15.47
N VAL A 41 0.18 7.24 15.38
CA VAL A 41 1.03 8.41 15.64
C VAL A 41 0.94 9.46 14.54
N MET A 42 0.88 9.06 13.26
CA MET A 42 0.88 9.99 12.13
C MET A 42 -0.36 10.88 12.11
N PRO A 43 -1.61 10.37 12.27
CA PRO A 43 -2.79 11.23 12.38
C PRO A 43 -2.73 12.23 13.54
N MET A 44 -2.18 11.82 14.69
CA MET A 44 -2.02 12.72 15.85
C MET A 44 -1.03 13.85 15.56
N ALA A 45 0.12 13.52 14.95
CA ALA A 45 1.13 14.50 14.56
C ALA A 45 0.60 15.50 13.53
N ILE A 46 -0.12 15.01 12.50
CA ILE A 46 -0.73 15.84 11.46
C ILE A 46 -1.75 16.82 12.07
N ARG A 47 -2.61 16.34 12.97
CA ARG A 47 -3.59 17.18 13.68
C ARG A 47 -2.92 18.25 14.54
N ALA A 48 -1.82 17.90 15.21
CA ALA A 48 -1.07 18.85 16.06
C ALA A 48 -0.43 19.99 15.24
N ILE A 49 0.00 19.70 14.01
CA ILE A 49 0.62 20.69 13.10
C ILE A 49 -0.43 21.49 12.31
N GLY A 50 -1.69 21.03 12.28
CA GLY A 50 -2.76 21.69 11.54
C GLY A 50 -2.60 21.61 10.02
N MET A 51 -2.04 20.49 9.52
CA MET A 51 -1.77 20.29 8.10
C MET A 51 -3.07 20.17 7.28
N ASP A 52 -3.07 20.67 6.05
CA ASP A 52 -4.21 20.57 5.13
C ASP A 52 -4.62 19.09 4.92
N PRO A 53 -5.92 18.75 4.98
CA PRO A 53 -6.40 17.36 4.89
C PRO A 53 -5.98 16.63 3.62
N ILE A 54 -5.77 17.33 2.51
CA ILE A 54 -5.43 16.73 1.22
C ILE A 54 -3.96 16.34 1.18
N VAL A 55 -3.08 17.25 1.61
CA VAL A 55 -1.65 16.96 1.77
C VAL A 55 -1.43 15.87 2.81
N ALA A 56 -2.17 15.95 3.93
CA ALA A 56 -2.15 14.95 4.99
C ALA A 56 -2.62 13.57 4.49
N GLY A 57 -3.73 13.52 3.75
CA GLY A 57 -4.24 12.29 3.15
C GLY A 57 -3.25 11.69 2.15
N ALA A 58 -2.67 12.50 1.27
CA ALA A 58 -1.67 12.06 0.32
C ALA A 58 -0.41 11.53 1.01
N TRP A 59 0.03 12.18 2.09
CA TRP A 59 1.17 11.75 2.88
C TRP A 59 0.91 10.42 3.60
N VAL A 60 -0.25 10.27 4.25
CA VAL A 60 -0.68 9.00 4.89
C VAL A 60 -0.77 7.87 3.87
N GLY A 61 -1.44 8.12 2.74
CA GLY A 61 -1.60 7.15 1.66
C GLY A 61 -0.28 6.75 1.00
N GLY A 62 0.66 7.68 0.91
CA GLY A 62 1.99 7.44 0.35
C GLY A 62 2.94 6.67 1.27
N THR A 63 2.73 6.72 2.59
CA THR A 63 3.74 6.31 3.58
C THR A 63 3.38 5.07 4.39
N ILE A 64 2.09 4.81 4.66
CA ILE A 64 1.65 3.67 5.48
C ILE A 64 1.46 2.43 4.61
N ASP A 65 2.00 1.28 5.00
CA ASP A 65 2.18 0.11 4.11
C ASP A 65 1.16 -1.00 4.30
N ALA A 66 -0.01 -0.61 4.79
CA ALA A 66 -1.18 -1.45 4.82
C ALA A 66 -2.40 -0.64 4.43
N THR A 67 -3.13 -1.10 3.41
CA THR A 67 -4.33 -0.43 2.89
C THR A 67 -5.37 -0.19 3.99
N GLY A 68 -5.57 -1.16 4.89
CA GLY A 68 -6.48 -0.96 6.02
C GLY A 68 -6.00 0.12 6.99
N ALA A 69 -4.68 0.26 7.17
CA ALA A 69 -4.10 1.18 8.15
C ALA A 69 -4.13 2.60 7.58
N VAL A 70 -3.91 2.74 6.28
CA VAL A 70 -4.16 3.97 5.52
C VAL A 70 -5.61 4.41 5.65
N ALA A 71 -6.57 3.50 5.45
CA ALA A 71 -7.99 3.81 5.59
C ALA A 71 -8.32 4.25 7.03
N ALA A 72 -7.84 3.54 8.04
CA ALA A 72 -8.05 3.89 9.44
C ALA A 72 -7.41 5.24 9.82
N ALA A 73 -6.15 5.45 9.44
CA ALA A 73 -5.42 6.70 9.69
C ALA A 73 -6.02 7.89 8.94
N GLY A 74 -6.43 7.70 7.68
CA GLY A 74 -7.13 8.69 6.87
C GLY A 74 -8.49 9.05 7.44
N ASN A 75 -9.28 8.05 7.87
CA ASN A 75 -10.57 8.28 8.54
C ASN A 75 -10.37 9.10 9.84
N ALA A 76 -9.31 8.80 10.60
CA ALA A 76 -8.92 9.58 11.76
C ALA A 76 -8.51 11.02 11.43
N LEU A 77 -8.34 11.41 10.16
CA LEU A 77 -8.06 12.78 9.74
C LEU A 77 -9.26 13.48 9.10
N GLY A 78 -10.33 12.75 8.79
CA GLY A 78 -11.54 13.26 8.15
C GLY A 78 -11.82 12.58 6.80
N LYS A 79 -13.04 12.76 6.27
CA LYS A 79 -13.49 12.08 5.04
C LYS A 79 -12.65 12.44 3.81
N ASP A 80 -12.25 13.70 3.70
CA ASP A 80 -11.46 14.17 2.55
C ASP A 80 -10.06 13.55 2.57
N ALA A 81 -9.41 13.55 3.75
CA ALA A 81 -8.13 12.91 3.97
C ALA A 81 -8.20 11.39 3.73
N GLU A 82 -9.25 10.72 4.21
CA GLU A 82 -9.49 9.29 3.96
C GLU A 82 -9.57 8.99 2.46
N THR A 83 -10.36 9.78 1.73
CA THR A 83 -10.60 9.59 0.29
C THR A 83 -9.30 9.75 -0.49
N VAL A 84 -8.54 10.80 -0.21
CA VAL A 84 -7.23 11.04 -0.83
C VAL A 84 -6.23 9.94 -0.45
N ALA A 85 -6.14 9.58 0.83
CA ALA A 85 -5.20 8.57 1.31
C ALA A 85 -5.44 7.19 0.68
N VAL A 86 -6.69 6.74 0.67
CA VAL A 86 -7.07 5.47 0.04
C VAL A 86 -6.82 5.53 -1.46
N THR A 87 -7.14 6.65 -2.12
CA THR A 87 -6.93 6.81 -3.57
C THR A 87 -5.45 6.73 -3.93
N VAL A 88 -4.58 7.48 -3.24
CA VAL A 88 -3.12 7.42 -3.44
C VAL A 88 -2.59 6.00 -3.23
N LYS A 89 -3.03 5.32 -2.17
CA LYS A 89 -2.61 3.94 -1.91
C LYS A 89 -3.11 2.96 -2.99
N MET A 90 -4.33 3.15 -3.51
CA MET A 90 -4.84 2.31 -4.60
C MET A 90 -4.07 2.52 -5.90
N ILE A 91 -3.67 3.76 -6.22
CA ILE A 91 -2.80 4.05 -7.36
C ILE A 91 -1.47 3.32 -7.21
N GLN A 92 -0.86 3.35 -6.02
CA GLN A 92 0.34 2.57 -5.74
C GLN A 92 0.09 1.07 -5.99
N ASN A 93 -1.01 0.52 -5.45
CA ASN A 93 -1.37 -0.89 -5.64
C ASN A 93 -1.50 -1.31 -7.12
N ILE A 94 -2.04 -0.42 -7.97
CA ILE A 94 -2.18 -0.67 -9.41
C ILE A 94 -0.84 -0.56 -10.13
N LEU A 95 -0.05 0.49 -9.85
CA LEU A 95 1.24 0.73 -10.51
C LEU A 95 2.24 -0.41 -10.27
N ILE A 96 2.19 -1.12 -9.15
CA ILE A 96 2.98 -2.34 -8.94
C ILE A 96 2.68 -3.38 -10.00
N GLY A 97 1.40 -3.62 -10.32
CA GLY A 97 1.01 -4.64 -11.30
C GLY A 97 1.71 -4.38 -12.62
N VAL A 98 1.75 -3.11 -13.02
CA VAL A 98 2.44 -2.65 -14.22
C VAL A 98 3.96 -2.77 -14.08
N ILE A 99 4.55 -2.26 -12.99
CA ILE A 99 6.00 -2.28 -12.77
C ILE A 99 6.53 -3.72 -12.66
N SER A 100 5.84 -4.60 -11.91
CA SER A 100 6.20 -6.01 -11.77
C SER A 100 6.12 -6.75 -13.11
N PHE A 101 5.12 -6.46 -13.94
CA PHE A 101 5.05 -6.96 -15.31
C PHE A 101 6.22 -6.45 -16.16
N CYS A 102 6.52 -5.14 -16.13
CA CYS A 102 7.63 -4.55 -16.86
C CYS A 102 8.98 -5.13 -16.42
N VAL A 103 9.21 -5.31 -15.12
CA VAL A 103 10.44 -5.91 -14.57
C VAL A 103 10.54 -7.38 -14.96
N ALA A 104 9.44 -8.15 -14.87
CA ALA A 104 9.43 -9.55 -15.32
C ALA A 104 9.72 -9.66 -16.82
N ALA A 105 9.09 -8.82 -17.65
CA ALA A 105 9.33 -8.78 -19.09
C ALA A 105 10.76 -8.35 -19.43
N TYR A 106 11.32 -7.36 -18.72
CA TYR A 106 12.69 -6.91 -18.88
C TYR A 106 13.70 -8.02 -18.50
N TRP A 107 13.52 -8.66 -17.34
CA TRP A 107 14.41 -9.71 -16.86
C TRP A 107 14.45 -10.93 -17.78
N VAL A 108 13.28 -11.38 -18.25
CA VAL A 108 13.14 -12.46 -19.25
C VAL A 108 13.84 -12.10 -20.56
N ARG A 109 13.75 -10.82 -20.99
CA ARG A 109 14.32 -10.39 -22.26
C ARG A 109 15.83 -10.15 -22.21
N PHE A 110 16.37 -9.74 -21.07
CA PHE A 110 17.76 -9.26 -20.95
C PHE A 110 18.68 -10.21 -20.17
N GLN A 111 18.20 -10.95 -19.17
CA GLN A 111 19.06 -11.66 -18.22
C GLN A 111 19.08 -13.18 -18.43
N GLU A 112 17.98 -13.77 -18.92
CA GLU A 112 17.89 -15.23 -19.14
C GLU A 112 18.29 -15.66 -20.56
N ARG A 113 18.71 -14.72 -21.43
CA ARG A 113 19.38 -15.08 -22.68
C ARG A 113 20.79 -15.64 -22.50
N SER A 114 21.37 -15.57 -21.30
CA SER A 114 22.82 -15.74 -21.11
C SER A 114 23.28 -16.96 -20.30
N THR A 115 22.40 -17.83 -19.75
CA THR A 115 22.94 -18.93 -18.90
C THR A 115 22.37 -20.33 -19.11
N ASP A 116 21.15 -20.53 -19.62
CA ASP A 116 20.74 -21.90 -19.99
C ASP A 116 19.54 -21.87 -20.94
N GLY A 117 19.52 -22.76 -21.94
CA GLY A 117 18.51 -22.80 -23.00
C GLY A 117 17.08 -23.16 -22.56
N SER A 118 16.73 -22.94 -21.30
CA SER A 118 15.35 -23.06 -20.81
C SER A 118 14.65 -21.72 -20.98
N SER A 119 13.74 -21.65 -21.95
CA SER A 119 12.85 -20.51 -22.10
C SER A 119 12.03 -20.39 -20.81
N VAL A 120 12.14 -19.25 -20.14
CA VAL A 120 11.23 -18.94 -19.04
C VAL A 120 9.87 -18.67 -19.65
N GLY A 121 9.08 -19.74 -19.67
CA GLY A 121 7.77 -19.75 -20.30
C GLY A 121 6.85 -18.73 -19.65
N ILE A 122 5.83 -18.32 -20.41
CA ILE A 122 4.72 -17.46 -19.99
C ILE A 122 4.17 -17.88 -18.60
N GLY A 123 4.29 -19.17 -18.24
CA GLY A 123 3.94 -19.71 -16.92
C GLY A 123 4.71 -19.13 -15.73
N GLU A 124 6.01 -18.81 -15.83
CA GLU A 124 6.78 -18.24 -14.71
C GLU A 124 6.43 -16.76 -14.51
N ILE A 125 6.20 -16.01 -15.60
CA ILE A 125 5.67 -14.64 -15.56
C ILE A 125 4.29 -14.64 -14.89
N TRP A 126 3.41 -15.55 -15.31
CA TRP A 126 2.08 -15.72 -14.72
C TRP A 126 2.13 -16.11 -13.24
N ARG A 127 3.15 -16.87 -12.82
CA ARG A 127 3.35 -17.26 -11.43
C ARG A 127 3.83 -16.10 -10.55
N ARG A 128 4.67 -15.21 -11.10
CA ARG A 128 5.19 -14.01 -10.41
C ARG A 128 4.23 -12.83 -10.44
N PHE A 129 3.31 -12.79 -11.41
CA PHE A 129 2.35 -11.70 -11.53
C PHE A 129 1.38 -11.67 -10.34
N PRO A 130 1.20 -10.51 -9.67
CA PRO A 130 0.26 -10.37 -8.57
C PRO A 130 -1.19 -10.52 -9.07
N LYS A 131 -1.75 -11.72 -8.92
CA LYS A 131 -3.09 -12.08 -9.43
C LYS A 131 -4.24 -11.23 -8.89
N PHE A 132 -4.06 -10.56 -7.75
CA PHE A 132 -5.05 -9.63 -7.20
C PHE A 132 -5.34 -8.45 -8.15
N VAL A 133 -4.36 -8.05 -8.98
CA VAL A 133 -4.50 -6.96 -9.95
C VAL A 133 -5.53 -7.31 -11.03
N LEU A 134 -5.57 -8.57 -11.48
CA LEU A 134 -6.59 -9.04 -12.43
C LEU A 134 -7.99 -8.96 -11.82
N GLY A 135 -8.12 -9.35 -10.54
CA GLY A 135 -9.37 -9.22 -9.81
C GLY A 135 -9.83 -7.76 -9.68
N PHE A 136 -8.91 -6.85 -9.38
CA PHE A 136 -9.18 -5.41 -9.34
C PHE A 136 -9.63 -4.87 -10.71
N MET A 137 -8.91 -5.20 -11.79
CA MET A 137 -9.24 -4.78 -13.16
C MET A 137 -10.60 -5.32 -13.60
N ALA A 138 -10.89 -6.60 -13.34
CA ALA A 138 -12.18 -7.21 -13.65
C ALA A 138 -13.31 -6.53 -12.88
N ALA A 139 -13.13 -6.32 -11.57
CA ALA A 139 -14.11 -5.60 -10.76
C ALA A 139 -14.32 -4.18 -11.29
N SER A 140 -13.25 -3.44 -11.58
CA SER A 140 -13.33 -2.08 -12.14
C SER A 140 -14.11 -2.05 -13.46
N LEU A 141 -13.87 -3.00 -14.36
CA LEU A 141 -14.60 -3.09 -15.62
C LEU A 141 -16.09 -3.42 -15.40
N VAL A 142 -16.40 -4.35 -14.49
CA VAL A 142 -17.78 -4.69 -14.14
C VAL A 142 -18.49 -3.46 -13.55
N PHE A 143 -17.89 -2.79 -12.58
CA PHE A 143 -18.46 -1.57 -11.98
C PHE A 143 -18.64 -0.47 -13.03
N THR A 144 -17.66 -0.28 -13.92
CA THR A 144 -17.76 0.70 -15.02
C THR A 144 -18.91 0.35 -15.98
N ALA A 145 -19.05 -0.92 -16.36
CA ALA A 145 -20.14 -1.37 -17.23
C ALA A 145 -21.52 -1.19 -16.58
N VAL A 146 -21.63 -1.50 -15.28
CA VAL A 146 -22.87 -1.28 -14.52
C VAL A 146 -23.22 0.20 -14.44
N VAL A 147 -22.27 1.09 -14.13
CA VAL A 147 -22.50 2.55 -14.13
C VAL A 147 -22.88 3.06 -15.52
N SER A 148 -22.27 2.54 -16.58
CA SER A 148 -22.60 2.93 -17.97
C SER A 148 -24.02 2.54 -18.41
N SER A 149 -24.72 1.71 -17.62
CA SER A 149 -26.10 1.29 -17.89
C SER A 149 -27.15 2.33 -17.48
N GLY A 150 -26.74 3.53 -17.05
CA GLY A 150 -27.61 4.66 -16.71
C GLY A 150 -27.88 4.79 -15.21
N THR A 151 -28.87 5.60 -14.83
CA THR A 151 -29.18 5.99 -13.44
C THR A 151 -29.51 4.82 -12.50
N GLN A 152 -30.01 3.70 -13.03
CA GLN A 152 -30.20 2.47 -12.24
C GLN A 152 -28.87 1.78 -11.88
N GLY A 153 -27.86 1.91 -12.73
CA GLY A 153 -26.52 1.37 -12.52
C GLY A 153 -25.79 2.06 -11.39
N GLU A 154 -25.85 3.40 -11.32
CA GLU A 154 -25.29 4.19 -10.22
C GLU A 154 -25.90 3.79 -8.87
N GLY A 155 -27.23 3.65 -8.81
CA GLY A 155 -27.92 3.22 -7.59
C GLY A 155 -27.53 1.81 -7.12
N ILE A 156 -27.28 0.88 -8.05
CA ILE A 156 -26.80 -0.47 -7.71
C ILE A 156 -25.38 -0.42 -7.15
N VAL A 157 -24.48 0.37 -7.77
CA VAL A 157 -23.11 0.51 -7.29
C VAL A 157 -23.07 1.17 -5.92
N GLU A 158 -23.86 2.23 -5.70
CA GLU A 158 -23.95 2.89 -4.41
C GLU A 158 -24.53 1.97 -3.34
N ALA A 159 -25.56 1.17 -3.65
CA ALA A 159 -26.11 0.18 -2.73
C ALA A 159 -25.09 -0.92 -2.37
N ILE A 160 -24.30 -1.38 -3.34
CA ILE A 160 -23.25 -2.37 -3.10
C ILE A 160 -22.11 -1.78 -2.29
N VAL A 161 -21.58 -0.61 -2.67
CA VAL A 161 -20.39 -0.01 -2.04
C VAL A 161 -20.71 0.65 -0.69
N GLY A 162 -21.83 1.37 -0.63
CA GLY A 162 -22.29 2.14 0.51
C GLY A 162 -23.15 1.35 1.51
N GLY A 163 -23.85 0.30 1.05
CA GLY A 163 -24.69 -0.56 1.88
C GLY A 163 -23.90 -1.58 2.72
N SER A 164 -24.36 -2.83 2.75
CA SER A 164 -23.86 -3.89 3.65
C SER A 164 -22.35 -4.16 3.52
N THR A 165 -21.76 -3.94 2.34
CA THR A 165 -20.32 -4.13 2.10
C THR A 165 -19.46 -3.20 2.93
N LYS A 166 -19.92 -1.98 3.22
CA LYS A 166 -19.17 -1.03 4.06
C LYS A 166 -18.98 -1.58 5.47
N THR A 167 -20.05 -2.06 6.08
CA THR A 167 -20.02 -2.65 7.42
C THR A 167 -19.14 -3.90 7.46
N VAL A 168 -19.29 -4.80 6.49
CA VAL A 168 -18.47 -6.01 6.39
C VAL A 168 -16.99 -5.67 6.23
N ARG A 169 -16.65 -4.70 5.37
CA ARG A 169 -15.28 -4.22 5.17
C ARG A 169 -14.68 -3.66 6.47
N THR A 170 -15.44 -2.89 7.24
CA THR A 170 -14.99 -2.39 8.55
C THR A 170 -14.68 -3.54 9.51
N TRP A 171 -15.55 -4.54 9.60
CA TRP A 171 -15.32 -5.71 10.46
C TRP A 171 -14.11 -6.54 10.00
N LEU A 172 -13.96 -6.75 8.69
CA LEU A 172 -12.80 -7.43 8.12
C LEU A 172 -11.51 -6.66 8.37
N PHE A 173 -11.52 -5.32 8.26
CA PHE A 173 -10.36 -4.50 8.63
C PHE A 173 -10.04 -4.60 10.12
N CYS A 174 -11.04 -4.51 10.99
CA CYS A 174 -10.85 -4.66 12.42
C CYS A 174 -10.22 -6.02 12.76
N LEU A 175 -10.77 -7.10 12.19
CA LEU A 175 -10.25 -8.45 12.39
C LEU A 175 -8.82 -8.59 11.85
N ALA A 176 -8.51 -8.00 10.69
CA ALA A 176 -7.15 -7.98 10.16
C ALA A 176 -6.16 -7.28 11.11
N PHE A 177 -6.53 -6.13 11.70
CA PHE A 177 -5.67 -5.42 12.65
C PHE A 177 -5.48 -6.17 13.96
N ILE A 178 -6.53 -6.81 14.47
CA ILE A 178 -6.44 -7.67 15.65
C ILE A 178 -5.51 -8.84 15.36
N SER A 179 -5.66 -9.51 14.21
CA SER A 179 -4.78 -10.61 13.80
C SER A 179 -3.32 -10.17 13.66
N ILE A 180 -3.05 -9.01 13.03
CA ILE A 180 -1.69 -8.43 12.95
C ILE A 180 -1.13 -8.19 14.36
N GLY A 181 -1.94 -7.67 15.28
CA GLY A 181 -1.55 -7.47 16.67
C GLY A 181 -1.23 -8.77 17.42
N LEU A 182 -2.01 -9.83 17.17
CA LEU A 182 -1.82 -11.15 17.79
C LEU A 182 -0.67 -11.95 17.18
N GLU A 183 -0.39 -11.79 15.89
CA GLU A 183 0.74 -12.43 15.20
C GLU A 183 2.08 -11.74 15.53
N SER A 184 2.04 -10.50 16.01
CA SER A 184 3.23 -9.74 16.38
C SER A 184 3.94 -10.34 17.61
N ASP A 185 4.95 -11.16 17.36
CA ASP A 185 5.87 -11.66 18.39
C ASP A 185 6.84 -10.55 18.81
N PHE A 186 6.43 -9.76 19.80
CA PHE A 186 7.25 -8.71 20.41
C PHE A 186 8.58 -9.23 20.99
N ARG A 187 8.68 -10.51 21.33
CA ARG A 187 9.89 -11.14 21.88
C ARG A 187 10.91 -11.45 20.78
N SER A 188 10.45 -11.93 19.64
CA SER A 188 11.25 -12.08 18.42
C SER A 188 11.74 -10.71 17.92
N LEU A 189 10.85 -9.72 17.90
CA LEU A 189 11.21 -8.33 17.60
C LEU A 189 12.30 -7.83 18.56
N ALA A 190 12.10 -7.94 19.87
CA ALA A 190 13.06 -7.50 20.88
C ALA A 190 14.44 -8.18 20.77
N THR A 191 14.49 -9.42 20.28
CA THR A 191 15.75 -10.14 20.06
C THR A 191 16.55 -9.56 18.89
N HIS A 192 15.89 -9.15 17.81
CA HIS A 192 16.55 -8.47 16.68
C HIS A 192 16.93 -7.01 16.98
N PHE A 193 16.26 -6.37 17.94
CA PHE A 193 16.67 -5.08 18.46
C PHE A 193 18.05 -5.12 19.16
N ARG A 194 18.48 -6.28 19.70
CA ARG A 194 19.80 -6.43 20.35
C ARG A 194 21.00 -6.20 19.43
N GLY A 195 20.82 -6.31 18.11
CA GLY A 195 21.88 -6.07 17.11
C GLY A 195 21.97 -4.62 16.60
N GLY A 196 20.94 -3.79 16.84
CA GLY A 196 20.85 -2.36 16.49
C GLY A 196 20.87 -2.02 15.00
N LYS A 197 21.77 -2.61 14.21
CA LYS A 197 22.02 -2.28 12.79
C LYS A 197 20.80 -2.47 11.88
N PRO A 198 20.01 -3.57 11.95
CA PRO A 198 18.84 -3.73 11.10
C PRO A 198 17.74 -2.71 11.41
N LEU A 199 17.57 -2.38 12.70
CA LEU A 199 16.61 -1.38 13.14
C LEU A 199 17.00 0.02 12.68
N VAL A 200 18.27 0.41 12.86
CA VAL A 200 18.76 1.72 12.43
C VAL A 200 18.61 1.87 10.92
N LEU A 201 18.92 0.83 10.15
CA LEU A 201 18.73 0.85 8.69
C LEU A 201 17.26 1.02 8.32
N TYR A 202 16.36 0.29 8.97
CA TYR A 202 14.92 0.40 8.73
C TYR A 202 14.38 1.78 9.12
N VAL A 203 14.75 2.30 10.29
CA VAL A 203 14.34 3.63 10.77
C VAL A 203 14.88 4.74 9.86
N ALA A 204 16.14 4.65 9.43
CA ALA A 204 16.72 5.62 8.50
C ALA A 204 16.00 5.59 7.15
N GLY A 205 15.76 4.39 6.60
CA GLY A 205 14.99 4.20 5.38
C GLY A 205 13.57 4.73 5.50
N GLN A 206 12.88 4.42 6.60
CA GLN A 206 11.52 4.86 6.83
C GLN A 206 11.41 6.37 7.06
N THR A 207 12.39 6.96 7.74
CA THR A 207 12.46 8.41 7.93
C THR A 207 12.70 9.11 6.60
N LEU A 208 13.61 8.59 5.76
CA LEU A 208 13.80 9.11 4.41
C LEU A 208 12.52 8.99 3.58
N ASN A 209 11.82 7.85 3.66
CA ASN A 209 10.54 7.65 2.99
C ASN A 209 9.50 8.68 3.46
N LEU A 210 9.32 8.84 4.77
CA LEU A 210 8.44 9.84 5.40
C LEU A 210 8.69 11.25 4.88
N LEU A 211 9.96 11.66 4.78
CA LEU A 211 10.34 12.98 4.29
C LEU A 211 10.10 13.13 2.78
N LEU A 212 10.44 12.11 2.00
CA LEU A 212 10.27 12.14 0.55
C LEU A 212 8.80 12.13 0.15
N THR A 213 7.96 11.31 0.79
CA THR A 213 6.52 11.25 0.53
C THR A 213 5.84 12.54 0.97
N LEU A 214 6.25 13.14 2.10
CA LEU A 214 5.75 14.45 2.51
C LEU A 214 6.13 15.54 1.50
N PHE A 215 7.40 15.56 1.07
CA PHE A 215 7.88 16.52 0.08
C PHE A 215 7.14 16.38 -1.24
N MET A 216 6.93 15.15 -1.72
CA MET A 216 6.16 14.89 -2.95
C MET A 216 4.69 15.25 -2.81
N ALA A 217 4.06 14.94 -1.67
CA ALA A 217 2.67 15.33 -1.40
C ALA A 217 2.53 16.86 -1.40
N TRP A 218 3.44 17.56 -0.73
CA TRP A 218 3.49 19.02 -0.73
C TRP A 218 3.68 19.55 -2.15
N LEU A 219 4.74 19.13 -2.86
CA LEU A 219 5.04 19.61 -4.22
C LEU A 219 3.86 19.39 -5.20
N MET A 220 3.25 18.22 -5.17
CA MET A 220 2.14 17.89 -6.07
C MET A 220 0.91 18.75 -5.80
N PHE A 221 0.51 18.92 -4.53
CA PHE A 221 -0.74 19.59 -4.20
C PHE A 221 -0.59 21.10 -3.98
N THR A 222 0.62 21.63 -3.77
CA THR A 222 0.84 23.07 -3.63
C THR A 222 1.44 23.73 -4.87
N GLN A 223 2.27 23.04 -5.65
CA GLN A 223 2.98 23.63 -6.80
C GLN A 223 2.45 23.14 -8.15
N VAL A 224 2.29 21.81 -8.31
CA VAL A 224 1.92 21.24 -9.62
C VAL A 224 0.41 21.33 -9.87
N PHE A 225 -0.40 21.03 -8.86
CA PHE A 225 -1.86 21.05 -8.94
C PHE A 225 -2.49 21.90 -7.83
N PRO A 226 -2.21 23.22 -7.78
CA PRO A 226 -2.67 24.10 -6.70
C PRO A 226 -4.21 24.15 -6.55
N ASN A 227 -4.95 23.94 -7.64
CA ASN A 227 -6.42 23.93 -7.65
C ASN A 227 -7.03 22.53 -7.40
N ALA A 228 -6.23 21.45 -7.39
CA ALA A 228 -6.78 20.11 -7.14
C ALA A 228 -7.33 20.00 -5.71
N SER A 229 -6.76 20.77 -4.78
CA SER A 229 -7.24 20.87 -3.40
C SER A 229 -8.68 21.39 -3.32
N ASP A 230 -9.05 22.35 -4.17
CA ASP A 230 -10.38 22.96 -4.17
C ASP A 230 -11.42 22.08 -4.87
N VAL A 231 -10.99 21.27 -5.84
CA VAL A 231 -11.85 20.29 -6.54
C VAL A 231 -12.16 19.09 -5.64
N LEU A 232 -11.21 18.65 -4.81
CA LEU A 232 -11.38 17.52 -3.89
C LEU A 232 -12.14 17.88 -2.60
N LYS A 233 -12.30 19.18 -2.29
CA LYS A 233 -13.12 19.69 -1.18
C LYS A 233 -14.61 19.89 -1.54
N LYS A 234 -14.97 19.77 -2.81
CA LYS A 234 -16.36 19.86 -3.31
C LYS A 234 -17.01 18.49 -3.41
#